data_AF-A0A8T5KS76-F1
#
_entry.id   AF-A0A8T5KS76-F1
#
_cell.length_a   1.000
_cell.length_b   1.000
_cell.length_c   1.000
_cell.angle_alpha   90.00
_cell.angle_beta   90.00
_cell.angle_gamma   90.00
#
_symmetry.space_group_name_H-M   'P 1'
#
loop_
_entity.id
_entity.type
_entity.pdbx_description
1 polymer ?
#
loop_
_entity_poly.entity_id
_entity_poly.type
_entity_poly.pdbx_seq_one_letter_code
_entity_poly.pdbx_strand_id
1 'polypeptide(L)'
;VPMSLQLGFLLGFGTVIGDMCGSFIKRRIGLKRGQSAPVLDQDDFLVGAFVFASLLVVIKWEWVVMMLIFTFIFHVIANRIGYWIHVKREPY
;
A
#
# COMPACT_ATOMS: atom_id res chain seq x y z
N VAL A 1 -15.95 -12.32 -5.77
CA VAL A 1 -16.55 -12.02 -4.45
C VAL A 1 -17.54 -10.89 -4.67
N PRO A 2 -18.83 -11.05 -4.35
CA PRO A 2 -19.77 -9.95 -4.46
C PRO A 2 -19.31 -8.79 -3.57
N MET A 3 -19.29 -7.58 -4.12
CA MET A 3 -18.86 -6.38 -3.40
C MET A 3 -19.91 -6.06 -2.33
N SER A 4 -19.54 -6.22 -1.06
CA SER A 4 -20.38 -5.86 0.08
C SER A 4 -19.86 -4.57 0.73
N LEU A 5 -20.75 -3.81 1.36
CA LEU A 5 -20.37 -2.59 2.08
C LEU A 5 -19.33 -2.89 3.17
N GLN A 6 -19.48 -4.03 3.85
CA GLN A 6 -18.55 -4.49 4.88
C GLN A 6 -17.18 -4.80 4.31
N LEU A 7 -17.10 -5.45 3.15
CA LEU A 7 -15.82 -5.74 2.50
C LEU A 7 -15.13 -4.44 2.05
N GLY A 8 -15.87 -3.51 1.44
CA GLY A 8 -15.34 -2.19 1.08
C GLY A 8 -14.83 -1.41 2.30
N PHE A 9 -15.58 -1.44 3.40
CA PHE A 9 -15.18 -0.83 4.67
C PHE A 9 -13.89 -1.46 5.22
N LEU A 10 -13.79 -2.78 5.29
CA LEU A 10 -12.60 -3.46 5.81
C LEU A 10 -11.37 -3.25 4.94
N LEU A 11 -11.53 -3.23 3.61
CA LEU A 11 -10.43 -2.90 2.69
C LEU A 11 -9.91 -1.48 2.97
N GLY A 12 -10.80 -0.47 2.98
CA GLY A 12 -10.40 0.92 3.23
C GLY A 12 -9.83 1.13 4.63
N PHE A 13 -10.45 0.53 5.65
CA PHE A 13 -9.96 0.59 7.03
C PHE A 13 -8.58 -0.07 7.16
N GLY A 14 -8.41 -1.25 6.58
CA GLY A 14 -7.14 -1.97 6.58
C GLY A 14 -6.03 -1.20 5.89
N THR A 15 -6.30 -0.56 4.75
CA THR A 15 -5.35 0.33 4.06
C THR A 15 -4.80 1.40 4.99
N VAL A 16 -5.67 2.15 5.67
CA VAL A 16 -5.24 3.25 6.56
C VAL A 16 -4.44 2.73 7.76
N ILE A 17 -4.87 1.61 8.36
CA ILE A 17 -4.13 1.00 9.47
C ILE A 17 -2.76 0.48 9.01
N GLY A 18 -2.68 -0.09 7.81
CA GLY A 18 -1.43 -0.50 7.17
C GLY A 18 -0.42 0.64 7.10
N ASP A 19 -0.80 1.77 6.51
CA ASP A 19 0.04 2.98 6.39
C ASP A 19 0.49 3.51 7.76
N MET A 20 -0.41 3.48 8.75
CA MET A 20 -0.12 3.91 10.12
C MET A 20 0.92 2.98 10.76
N CYS A 21 0.78 1.67 10.59
CA CYS A 21 1.74 0.68 11.08
C CYS A 21 3.10 0.84 10.38
N GLY A 22 3.13 0.97 9.06
CA GLY A 22 4.35 1.23 8.30
C GLY A 22 5.04 2.51 8.77
N SER A 23 4.29 3.61 8.87
CA SER A 23 4.78 4.87 9.41
C SER A 23 5.32 4.76 10.83
N PHE A 24 4.65 4.03 11.71
CA PHE A 24 5.12 3.78 13.07
C PHE A 24 6.43 2.99 13.08
N ILE A 25 6.54 1.91 12.30
CA ILE A 25 7.76 1.11 12.16
C ILE A 25 8.92 1.99 11.69
N LYS A 26 8.70 2.83 10.66
CA LYS A 26 9.71 3.79 10.17
C LYS A 26 10.23 4.71 11.28
N ARG A 27 9.37 5.18 12.18
CA ARG A 27 9.79 6.02 13.32
C ARG A 27 10.61 5.23 14.34
N ARG A 28 10.29 3.94 14.57
CA ARG A 28 11.04 3.09 15.50
C ARG A 28 12.44 2.73 15.00
N ILE A 29 12.63 2.62 13.69
CA ILE A 29 13.94 2.37 13.08
C ILE A 29 14.74 3.66 12.79
N GLY A 30 14.27 4.81 13.27
CA GLY A 30 15.01 6.08 13.18
C GLY A 30 14.88 6.84 11.86
N LEU A 31 14.04 6.39 10.92
CA LEU A 31 13.75 7.18 9.71
C LEU A 31 12.95 8.43 10.10
N LYS A 32 13.29 9.58 9.55
CA LYS A 32 12.59 10.86 9.66
C LYS A 32 11.34 10.90 8.77
N ARG A 33 10.41 11.80 9.07
CA ARG A 33 9.24 12.04 8.22
C ARG A 33 9.68 12.38 6.80
N GLY A 34 9.07 11.71 5.82
CA GLY A 34 9.39 11.88 4.41
C GLY A 34 10.64 11.15 3.92
N GLN A 35 11.42 10.49 4.80
CA GLN A 35 12.45 9.56 4.32
C GLN A 35 11.78 8.31 3.74
N SER A 36 12.19 7.96 2.53
CA SER A 36 11.71 6.78 1.81
C SER A 36 12.15 5.50 2.51
N ALA A 37 11.23 4.57 2.66
CA ALA A 37 11.48 3.18 3.02
C ALA A 37 10.95 2.31 1.87
N PRO A 38 11.77 2.00 0.86
CA PRO A 38 11.38 1.15 -0.25
C PRO A 38 10.82 -0.19 0.26
N VAL A 39 9.87 -0.77 -0.46
CA VAL A 39 9.03 -1.92 -0.04
C VAL A 39 8.00 -1.57 1.03
N LEU A 40 8.44 -1.01 2.17
CA LEU A 40 7.51 -0.67 3.25
C LEU A 40 6.48 0.37 2.80
N ASP A 41 6.93 1.46 2.16
CA ASP A 41 6.06 2.55 1.67
C ASP A 41 5.20 2.18 0.47
N GLN A 42 5.43 1.01 -0.14
CA GLN A 42 4.73 0.58 -1.35
C GLN A 42 3.66 -0.44 -1.02
N ASP A 43 3.90 -1.33 -0.06
CA ASP A 43 3.03 -2.48 0.18
C ASP A 43 2.36 -2.47 1.56
N ASP A 44 2.70 -1.56 2.48
CA ASP A 44 2.11 -1.49 3.83
C ASP A 44 0.58 -1.33 3.80
N PHE A 45 0.07 -0.45 2.95
CA PHE A 45 -1.36 -0.28 2.72
C PHE A 45 -2.03 -1.57 2.23
N LEU A 46 -1.39 -2.29 1.30
CA LEU A 46 -1.94 -3.48 0.65
C LEU A 46 -2.00 -4.65 1.64
N VAL A 47 -0.94 -4.82 2.43
CA VAL A 47 -0.89 -5.82 3.51
C VAL A 47 -2.00 -5.54 4.52
N GLY A 48 -2.17 -4.29 4.95
CA GLY A 48 -3.25 -3.89 5.84
C GLY A 48 -4.63 -4.23 5.28
N ALA A 49 -4.90 -3.85 4.02
CA ALA A 49 -6.16 -4.15 3.35
C ALA A 49 -6.47 -5.65 3.29
N PHE A 50 -5.49 -6.49 2.94
CA PHE A 50 -5.67 -7.94 2.87
C PHE A 50 -5.86 -8.60 4.22
N VAL A 51 -5.12 -8.18 5.25
CA VAL A 51 -5.30 -8.69 6.61
C VAL A 51 -6.73 -8.46 7.09
N PHE A 52 -7.26 -7.26 6.91
CA PHE A 52 -8.64 -6.96 7.32
C PHE A 52 -9.69 -7.63 6.43
N ALA A 53 -9.50 -7.64 5.11
CA ALA A 53 -10.42 -8.33 4.19
C ALA A 53 -10.48 -9.85 4.47
N SER A 54 -9.37 -10.46 4.91
CA SER A 54 -9.32 -11.89 5.24
C SER A 54 -10.26 -12.31 6.37
N LEU A 55 -10.75 -11.37 7.17
CA LEU A 55 -11.75 -11.61 8.21
C LEU A 55 -13.14 -11.94 7.65
N LEU A 56 -13.43 -11.56 6.40
CA LEU A 56 -14.71 -11.82 5.74
C LEU A 56 -14.59 -12.77 4.55
N VAL A 57 -13.46 -12.77 3.84
CA VAL A 57 -13.32 -13.48 2.58
C VAL A 57 -11.98 -14.22 2.49
N VAL A 58 -11.98 -15.36 1.81
CA VAL A 58 -10.73 -16.09 1.54
C VAL A 58 -9.98 -15.36 0.42
N ILE A 59 -8.82 -14.80 0.75
CA ILE A 59 -7.93 -14.17 -0.23
C ILE A 59 -7.07 -15.25 -0.87
N LYS A 60 -7.18 -15.37 -2.20
CA LYS A 60 -6.35 -16.26 -3.00
C LYS A 60 -4.91 -15.75 -3.06
N TRP A 61 -3.94 -16.64 -2.90
CA TRP A 61 -2.51 -16.25 -2.90
C TRP A 61 -2.10 -15.65 -4.26
N GLU A 62 -2.73 -16.08 -5.35
CA GLU A 62 -2.53 -15.54 -6.69
C GLU A 62 -2.89 -14.05 -6.76
N TRP A 63 -3.93 -13.62 -6.03
CA TRP A 63 -4.32 -12.20 -5.96
C TRP A 63 -3.31 -11.37 -5.19
N VAL A 64 -2.73 -11.93 -4.12
CA VAL A 64 -1.69 -11.25 -3.34
C VAL A 64 -0.46 -11.00 -4.21
N VAL A 65 0.03 -12.05 -4.87
CA VAL A 65 1.20 -11.94 -5.77
C VAL A 65 0.93 -10.96 -6.91
N MET A 66 -0.25 -11.07 -7.54
CA MET A 66 -0.65 -10.17 -8.62
C MET A 66 -0.68 -8.70 -8.16
N MET A 67 -1.28 -8.41 -7.00
CA MET A 67 -1.35 -7.04 -6.49
C MET A 67 0.01 -6.49 -6.08
N LEU A 68 0.91 -7.29 -5.48
CA LEU A 68 2.27 -6.85 -5.18
C LEU A 68 3.02 -6.41 -6.45
N ILE A 69 2.91 -7.20 -7.53
CA ILE A 69 3.53 -6.86 -8.83
C ILE A 69 2.92 -5.58 -9.39
N PHE A 70 1.59 -5.48 -9.41
CA PHE A 70 0.91 -4.30 -9.95
C PHE A 70 1.22 -3.04 -9.12
N THR A 71 1.18 -3.12 -7.80
CA THR A 71 1.49 -2.00 -6.91
C THR A 71 2.88 -1.46 -7.20
N PHE A 72 3.89 -2.32 -7.31
CA PHE A 72 5.24 -1.91 -7.68
C PHE A 72 5.27 -1.18 -9.04
N ILE A 73 4.66 -1.76 -10.08
CA ILE A 73 4.61 -1.17 -11.42
C ILE A 73 3.92 0.20 -11.38
N PHE A 74 2.74 0.29 -10.76
CA PHE A 74 1.98 1.53 -10.67
C PHE A 74 2.71 2.59 -9.86
N HIS A 75 3.41 2.21 -8.80
CA HIS A 75 4.18 3.15 -8.00
C HIS A 75 5.31 3.79 -8.83
N VAL A 76 6.08 2.98 -9.56
CA VAL A 76 7.15 3.46 -10.43
C VAL A 76 6.60 4.36 -11.54
N ILE A 77 5.51 3.96 -12.19
CA ILE A 77 4.88 4.75 -13.26
C ILE A 77 4.35 6.08 -12.71
N ALA A 78 3.61 6.06 -11.61
CA ALA A 78 3.02 7.26 -11.01
C ALA A 78 4.10 8.26 -10.59
N ASN A 79 5.20 7.79 -10.01
CA ASN A 79 6.30 8.66 -9.59
C ASN A 79 7.05 9.25 -10.79
N ARG A 80 7.25 8.47 -11.85
CA ARG A 80 7.88 8.94 -13.08
C ARG A 80 7.02 9.97 -13.82
N ILE A 81 5.71 9.73 -13.92
CA ILE A 81 4.75 10.71 -14.46
C ILE A 81 4.81 11.99 -13.62
N GLY A 82 4.72 11.87 -12.29
CA GLY A 82 4.78 12.99 -11.35
C GLY A 82 6.05 13.83 -11.50
N TYR A 83 7.18 13.19 -11.78
CA TYR A 83 8.44 13.86 -12.08
C TYR A 83 8.43 14.58 -13.43
N TRP A 84 7.94 13.95 -14.50
CA TRP A 84 7.87 14.55 -15.83
C TRP A 84 6.95 15.77 -15.91
N ILE A 85 5.86 15.76 -15.13
CA ILE A 85 4.96 16.92 -15.01
C ILE A 85 5.40 17.92 -13.93
N HIS A 86 6.60 17.75 -13.36
CA HIS A 86 7.20 18.62 -12.35
C HIS A 86 6.40 18.77 -11.04
N VAL A 87 5.49 17.83 -10.74
CA VAL A 87 4.76 17.75 -9.46
C VAL A 87 5.64 17.12 -8.38
N LYS A 88 6.47 16.15 -8.75
CA LYS A 88 7.50 15.56 -7.88
C LYS A 88 8.89 16.06 -8.28
N ARG A 89 9.76 16.24 -7.28
CA ARG A 89 11.17 16.61 -7.48
C ARG A 89 12.05 15.42 -7.88
N GLU A 90 11.62 14.22 -7.56
CA GLU A 90 12.38 12.98 -7.75
C GLU A 90 11.51 11.94 -8.48
N PRO A 91 12.10 11.07 -9.32
CA PRO A 91 11.38 10.13 -10.18
C PRO A 91 10.96 8.83 -9.49
N TYR A 92 11.08 8.76 -8.16
CA TYR A 92 10.81 7.57 -7.35
C TYR A 92 9.83 7.83 -6.20
#